data_AF-A0A1H3STD9-F1
#
_entry.id   AF-A0A1H3STD9-F1
#
_cell.length_a   1.000
_cell.length_b   1.000
_cell.length_c   1.000
_cell.angle_alpha   90.00
_cell.angle_beta   90.00
_cell.angle_gamma   90.00
#
_symmetry.space_group_name_H-M   'P 1'
#
loop_
_entity.id
_entity.type
_entity.pdbx_description
1 polymer ?
#
loop_
_entity_poly.entity_id
_entity_poly.type
_entity_poly.pdbx_seq_one_letter_code
_entity_poly.pdbx_strand_id
1 'polypeptide(L)'
;MPDNYITKKQAEALGWKRNEGNLHKIAPGKSIGGDIFGNKEGLLPKSPGRTWYEADINYLSGYRGNDRILYSNDGLIYKTSDHYKTFTQVK
;
A
#
# COMPACT_ATOMS: atom_id res chain seq x y z
N MET A 1 11.62 -2.92 -0.42
CA MET A 1 10.44 -2.99 -1.31
C MET A 1 10.97 -3.00 -2.74
N PRO A 2 10.38 -3.76 -3.68
CA PRO A 2 10.89 -3.80 -5.05
C PRO A 2 10.73 -2.44 -5.76
N ASP A 3 11.55 -2.18 -6.78
CA ASP A 3 11.66 -0.86 -7.44
C ASP A 3 10.42 -0.45 -8.25
N ASN A 4 9.44 -1.35 -8.41
CA ASN A 4 8.18 -1.07 -9.07
C ASN A 4 7.17 -0.34 -8.17
N TYR A 5 7.54 0.05 -6.95
CA TYR A 5 6.67 0.82 -6.07
C TYR A 5 7.11 2.28 -5.96
N ILE A 6 6.11 3.16 -5.92
CA ILE A 6 6.27 4.59 -5.64
C ILE A 6 5.23 5.02 -4.59
N THR A 7 5.58 6.00 -3.76
CA THR A 7 4.63 6.54 -2.77
C THR A 7 3.51 7.32 -3.44
N LYS A 8 2.40 7.54 -2.73
CA LYS A 8 1.31 8.43 -3.20
C LYS A 8 1.85 9.80 -3.62
N LYS A 9 2.74 10.39 -2.80
CA LYS A 9 3.36 11.69 -3.08
C LYS A 9 4.20 11.70 -4.36
N GLN A 10 4.98 10.64 -4.60
CA GLN A 10 5.77 10.51 -5.83
C GLN A 10 4.86 10.36 -7.05
N ALA A 11 3.81 9.55 -6.96
CA ALA A 11 2.84 9.39 -8.04
C ALA A 11 2.10 10.70 -8.35
N GLU A 12 1.65 11.43 -7.32
CA GLU A 12 0.99 12.73 -7.46
C GLU A 12 1.90 13.76 -8.15
N ALA A 13 3.20 13.77 -7.82
CA ALA A 13 4.18 14.62 -8.48
C ALA A 13 4.37 14.30 -9.98
N LEU A 14 4.06 13.07 -10.40
CA LEU A 14 4.06 12.65 -11.81
C LEU A 14 2.71 12.90 -12.51
N GLY A 15 1.72 13.46 -11.82
CA GLY A 15 0.39 13.74 -12.37
C GLY A 15 -0.64 12.64 -12.12
N TRP A 16 -0.38 11.72 -11.18
CA TRP A 16 -1.40 10.75 -10.77
C TRP A 16 -2.58 11.46 -10.11
N LYS A 17 -3.78 11.12 -10.57
CA LYS A 17 -5.04 11.56 -10.00
C LYS A 17 -5.89 10.34 -9.67
N ARG A 18 -6.16 10.14 -8.39
CA ARG A 18 -6.85 8.95 -7.87
C ARG A 18 -8.21 8.73 -8.53
N ASN A 19 -8.97 9.79 -8.76
CA ASN A 19 -10.31 9.76 -9.38
C ASN A 19 -10.28 9.47 -10.89
N GLU A 20 -9.13 9.67 -11.55
CA GLU A 20 -8.97 9.39 -12.98
C GLU A 20 -8.45 7.96 -13.26
N GLY A 21 -7.99 7.22 -12.22
CA GLY A 21 -7.44 5.87 -12.41
C GLY A 21 -6.23 5.82 -13.34
N ASN A 22 -5.46 6.93 -13.42
CA ASN A 22 -4.47 7.17 -14.48
C ASN A 22 -3.04 6.73 -14.14
N LEU A 23 -2.80 6.02 -13.02
CA LEU A 23 -1.45 5.68 -12.53
C LEU A 23 -0.61 4.97 -13.60
N HIS A 24 -1.13 3.90 -14.19
CA HIS A 24 -0.47 3.14 -15.26
C HIS A 24 -0.09 3.98 -16.50
N LYS A 25 -0.75 5.13 -16.73
CA LYS A 25 -0.42 6.04 -17.84
C LYS A 25 0.74 6.95 -17.49
N ILE A 26 0.79 7.44 -16.25
CA ILE A 26 1.81 8.41 -15.81
C ILE A 26 3.08 7.74 -15.27
N ALA A 27 2.96 6.51 -14.76
CA ALA A 27 4.05 5.70 -14.25
C ALA A 27 3.86 4.23 -14.67
N PRO A 28 4.14 3.91 -15.93
CA PRO A 28 3.99 2.55 -16.46
C PRO A 28 4.77 1.52 -15.62
N GLY A 29 4.10 0.41 -15.30
CA GLY A 29 4.68 -0.68 -14.49
C GLY A 29 4.86 -0.38 -13.01
N LYS A 30 4.40 0.78 -12.52
CA LYS A 30 4.47 1.15 -11.10
C LYS A 30 3.17 0.85 -10.35
N SER A 31 3.32 0.53 -9.06
CA SER A 31 2.25 0.38 -8.07
C SER A 31 2.44 1.39 -6.93
N ILE A 32 1.36 1.70 -6.20
CA ILE A 32 1.46 2.54 -5.01
C ILE A 32 1.97 1.73 -3.82
N GLY A 33 2.96 2.23 -3.10
CA GLY A 33 3.41 1.62 -1.86
C GLY A 33 4.55 2.36 -1.17
N GLY A 34 4.77 2.03 0.10
CA GLY A 34 5.79 2.65 0.94
C GLY A 34 5.28 3.76 1.84
N ASP A 35 3.98 4.09 1.77
CA ASP A 35 3.37 5.06 2.68
C ASP A 35 3.13 4.46 4.07
N ILE A 36 3.16 5.30 5.10
CA ILE A 36 2.84 4.91 6.49
C ILE A 36 1.37 4.52 6.58
N PHE A 37 1.10 3.34 7.15
CA PHE A 37 -0.24 2.89 7.51
C PHE A 37 -0.52 3.21 8.97
N GLY A 38 -1.50 4.07 9.22
CA GLY A 38 -1.77 4.61 10.57
C GLY A 38 -2.31 3.60 11.58
N ASN A 39 -2.87 2.46 11.14
CA ASN A 39 -3.49 1.45 12.01
C ASN A 39 -4.43 2.06 13.07
N LYS A 40 -5.32 2.96 12.63
CA LYS A 40 -6.20 3.76 13.51
C LYS A 40 -7.22 2.87 14.21
N GLU A 41 -7.75 1.91 13.47
CA GLU A 41 -8.70 0.88 13.92
C GLU A 41 -8.05 -0.14 14.86
N GLY A 42 -6.71 -0.18 14.91
CA GLY A 42 -5.97 -1.07 15.81
C GLY A 42 -6.08 -2.56 15.48
N LEU A 43 -6.41 -2.89 14.23
CA LEU A 43 -6.58 -4.26 13.76
C LEU A 43 -5.25 -5.01 13.56
N LEU A 44 -4.12 -4.28 13.50
CA LEU A 44 -2.77 -4.86 13.49
C LEU A 44 -2.09 -4.70 14.85
N PRO A 45 -1.20 -5.63 15.25
CA PRO A 45 -0.49 -5.57 16.53
C PRO A 45 0.31 -4.28 16.71
N LYS A 46 0.16 -3.63 17.86
CA LYS A 46 0.90 -2.42 18.26
C LYS A 46 2.05 -2.77 19.20
N SER A 47 3.16 -2.06 19.08
CA SER A 47 4.33 -2.14 19.97
C SER A 47 5.04 -0.79 20.00
N PRO A 48 5.67 -0.37 21.11
CA PRO A 48 6.50 0.83 21.13
C PRO A 48 7.55 0.81 20.01
N GLY A 49 7.64 1.91 19.25
CA GLY A 49 8.55 2.02 18.11
C GLY A 49 8.12 1.28 16.84
N ARG A 50 7.02 0.51 16.85
CA ARG A 50 6.50 -0.13 15.65
C ARG A 50 5.80 0.88 14.74
N THR A 51 6.24 0.90 13.49
CA THR A 51 5.62 1.63 12.40
C THR A 51 5.14 0.65 11.35
N TRP A 52 3.91 0.84 10.87
CA TRP A 52 3.33 0.06 9.78
C TRP A 52 3.41 0.84 8.48
N TYR A 53 3.61 0.11 7.39
CA TYR A 53 3.61 0.62 6.02
C TYR A 53 2.65 -0.21 5.16
N GLU A 54 2.18 0.37 4.06
CA GLU A 54 1.29 -0.30 3.11
C GLU A 54 1.83 -0.29 1.68
N ALA A 55 1.46 -1.30 0.90
CA ALA A 55 1.69 -1.35 -0.54
C ALA A 55 0.57 -2.10 -1.27
N ASP A 56 0.21 -1.64 -2.47
CA ASP A 56 -0.76 -2.28 -3.34
C ASP A 56 -0.22 -3.59 -3.89
N ILE A 57 -1.01 -4.65 -3.83
CA ILE A 57 -0.68 -5.90 -4.52
C ILE A 57 -1.71 -6.16 -5.62
N ASN A 58 -1.34 -6.98 -6.61
CA ASN A 58 -2.18 -7.33 -7.76
C ASN A 58 -2.64 -6.13 -8.63
N TYR A 59 -2.01 -4.97 -8.52
CA TYR A 59 -2.27 -3.83 -9.39
C TYR A 59 -1.62 -4.02 -10.77
N LEU A 60 -2.38 -3.74 -11.84
CA LEU A 60 -1.89 -3.76 -13.22
C LEU A 60 -2.18 -2.44 -13.95
N SER A 61 -3.43 -1.99 -13.92
CA SER A 61 -3.85 -0.74 -14.56
C SER A 61 -5.19 -0.23 -14.00
N GLY A 62 -5.61 0.96 -14.45
CA GLY A 62 -6.87 1.59 -14.04
C GLY A 62 -6.88 2.02 -12.57
N TYR A 63 -8.04 1.87 -11.93
CA TYR A 63 -8.24 2.14 -10.51
C TYR A 63 -7.50 1.13 -9.63
N ARG A 64 -7.03 1.58 -8.47
CA ARG A 64 -6.42 0.71 -7.46
C ARG A 64 -7.46 -0.29 -6.95
N GLY A 65 -7.07 -1.56 -6.81
CA GLY A 65 -7.91 -2.60 -6.23
C GLY A 65 -8.00 -2.51 -4.71
N ASN A 66 -8.55 -3.56 -4.09
CA ASN A 66 -8.72 -3.65 -2.63
C ASN A 66 -7.54 -4.32 -1.91
N ASP A 67 -6.67 -5.00 -2.65
CA ASP A 67 -5.61 -5.81 -2.07
C ASP A 67 -4.42 -4.97 -1.61
N ARG A 68 -3.94 -5.22 -0.39
CA ARG A 68 -2.74 -4.58 0.16
C ARG A 68 -1.91 -5.57 0.93
N ILE A 69 -0.60 -5.35 0.91
CA ILE A 69 0.33 -5.91 1.89
C ILE A 69 0.68 -4.84 2.92
N LEU A 70 0.76 -5.26 4.18
CA LEU A 70 1.07 -4.43 5.33
C LEU A 70 2.33 -5.01 5.95
N TYR A 71 3.35 -4.19 6.14
CA TYR A 71 4.61 -4.62 6.71
C TYR A 71 5.07 -3.66 7.79
N SER A 72 5.62 -4.20 8.87
CA SER A 72 6.14 -3.38 9.96
C SER A 72 7.65 -3.18 9.83
N ASN A 73 8.17 -2.12 10.46
CA ASN A 73 9.62 -1.88 10.57
C ASN A 73 10.36 -2.97 11.36
N ASP A 74 9.66 -3.79 12.14
CA ASP A 74 10.19 -4.90 12.92
C ASP A 74 9.88 -6.29 12.34
N GLY A 75 9.42 -6.36 11.08
CA GLY A 75 9.45 -7.59 10.28
C GLY A 75 8.16 -8.41 10.20
N LEU A 76 7.06 -7.94 10.78
CA LEU A 76 5.73 -8.56 10.63
C LEU A 76 5.17 -8.26 9.24
N ILE A 77 4.44 -9.23 8.67
CA ILE A 77 3.77 -9.07 7.39
C ILE A 77 2.33 -9.58 7.47
N TYR A 78 1.40 -8.72 7.06
CA TYR A 78 -0.02 -9.01 6.94
C TYR A 78 -0.51 -8.68 5.52
N LYS A 79 -1.65 -9.24 5.14
CA LYS A 79 -2.36 -8.87 3.91
C LYS A 79 -3.83 -8.58 4.20
N THR A 80 -4.45 -7.77 3.35
CA THR A 80 -5.90 -7.56 3.28
C THR A 80 -6.34 -7.66 1.82
N SER A 81 -7.54 -8.19 1.59
CA SER A 81 -8.19 -8.27 0.27
C SER A 81 -9.59 -7.64 0.25
N ASP A 82 -9.94 -6.95 1.34
CA ASP A 82 -11.26 -6.37 1.56
C ASP A 82 -11.18 -4.88 1.94
N HIS A 83 -10.09 -4.22 1.50
CA HIS A 83 -9.83 -2.81 1.75
C HIS A 83 -9.74 -2.49 3.24
N TYR A 84 -8.81 -3.17 3.93
CA TYR A 84 -8.45 -2.97 5.34
C TYR A 84 -9.51 -3.38 6.37
N LYS A 85 -10.55 -4.14 5.99
CA LYS A 85 -11.58 -4.61 6.96
C LYS A 85 -11.07 -5.79 7.77
N THR A 86 -10.36 -6.71 7.14
CA THR A 86 -9.72 -7.86 7.79
C THR A 86 -8.27 -8.01 7.35
N PHE A 87 -7.46 -8.62 8.22
CA PHE A 87 -6.05 -8.87 7.97
C PHE A 87 -5.71 -10.32 8.25
N THR A 88 -4.90 -10.92 7.39
CA THR A 88 -4.31 -12.24 7.58
C THR A 88 -2.81 -12.11 7.73
N GLN A 89 -2.24 -12.68 8.79
CA GLN A 89 -0.79 -12.73 8.95
C GLN A 89 -0.18 -13.68 7.92
N VAL A 90 0.93 -13.25 7.33
CA VAL A 90 1.69 -14.03 6.34
C VAL A 90 3.09 -14.35 6.86
N LYS A 91 3.65 -13.47 7.71
CA LYS A 91 4.94 -13.66 8.35
C LYS A 91 4.98 -12.97 9.71
#